data_AF-A0A662X6I8-F1
#
_entry.id   AF-A0A662X6I8-F1
#
_cell.length_a   1.000
_cell.length_b   1.000
_cell.length_c   1.000
_cell.angle_alpha   90.00
_cell.angle_beta   90.00
_cell.angle_gamma   90.00
#
_symmetry.space_group_name_H-M   'P 1'
#
loop_
_entity.id
_entity.type
_entity.pdbx_description
1 polymer ?
#
loop_
_entity_poly.entity_id
_entity_poly.type
_entity_poly.pdbx_seq_one_letter_code
_entity_poly.pdbx_strand_id
1 'polypeptide(L)'
;MEAALEKAAADGKKVLFLCDGPPTGPRHGGQMVVFPSPNEKWVRFSEKLDCDLYMPLWTREELHEAARVLALDIDGYEIDRRFEIFGGAARECLLFHQRGVNNATNYIQGAIGAIINQDELQHLLLGKADNAIRDCLLHYEPRPTRKRKTVKLASPFVEQKLAERMSVMTYEERESLRKLLSGVPEAASLHEWLFKVESHDALRQGRQLRARLLPLPEATAVNDNTAPQMDVFDIARTNKVDEFNNESLSRSLVALGPYHKPKSKTWESIDAFYLPRKDVPLGQTVTVDEVVEWNRENRLLLFQMTVSETHDVNASGIMHMLRKLDLLQSVKSDPSRVALVFVVPKDLVDSYVRQTIVTVATAGTESIREIKGIGDTTAGILEQKYGIRTIDELQVAVERYDGGELTLHDGDRRLWTLASTSLKKHGPLSDPAYGDAMAKIPQYVCSWEE
;
A
#
# COMPACT_ATOMS: atom_id res chain seq x y z
N MET A 1 23.66 31.42 -13.33
CA MET A 1 24.13 30.04 -13.04
C MET A 1 25.64 29.93 -13.23
N GLU A 2 26.20 30.28 -14.40
CA GLU A 2 27.66 30.30 -14.62
C GLU A 2 28.44 31.10 -13.58
N ALA A 3 28.01 32.33 -13.27
CA ALA A 3 28.66 33.15 -12.24
C ALA A 3 28.66 32.52 -10.82
N ALA A 4 27.68 31.66 -10.50
CA ALA A 4 27.64 30.95 -9.22
C ALA A 4 28.60 29.75 -9.21
N LEU A 5 28.80 29.11 -10.37
CA LEU A 5 29.73 28.00 -10.55
C LEU A 5 31.18 28.48 -10.55
N GLU A 6 31.47 29.59 -11.24
CA GLU A 6 32.80 30.23 -11.23
C GLU A 6 33.19 30.66 -9.82
N LYS A 7 32.26 31.25 -9.07
CA LYS A 7 32.47 31.62 -7.68
C LYS A 7 32.69 30.41 -6.77
N ALA A 8 31.90 29.34 -6.92
CA ALA A 8 32.08 28.13 -6.12
C ALA A 8 33.43 27.44 -6.42
N ALA A 9 33.85 27.42 -7.69
CA ALA A 9 35.14 26.90 -8.11
C ALA A 9 36.31 27.75 -7.54
N ALA A 10 36.21 29.07 -7.59
CA ALA A 10 37.18 29.99 -7.01
C ALA A 10 37.29 29.82 -5.47
N ASP A 11 36.18 29.51 -4.81
CA ASP A 11 36.11 29.27 -3.36
C ASP A 11 36.48 27.83 -2.95
N GLY A 12 36.80 26.94 -3.90
CA GLY A 12 37.07 25.51 -3.63
C GLY A 12 35.86 24.74 -3.06
N LYS A 13 34.64 25.23 -3.27
CA LYS A 13 33.40 24.64 -2.74
C LYS A 13 32.86 23.55 -3.66
N LYS A 14 32.36 22.46 -3.07
CA LYS A 14 31.59 21.45 -3.80
C LYS A 14 30.21 22.01 -4.15
N VAL A 15 29.80 21.89 -5.41
CA VAL A 15 28.47 22.28 -5.88
C VAL A 15 27.57 21.06 -5.96
N LEU A 16 26.35 21.20 -5.46
CA LEU A 16 25.28 20.22 -5.57
C LEU A 16 24.18 20.77 -6.48
N PHE A 17 23.84 20.06 -7.55
CA PHE A 17 22.73 20.41 -8.44
C PHE A 17 21.52 19.57 -8.09
N LEU A 18 20.40 20.21 -7.74
CA LEU A 18 19.12 19.53 -7.57
C LEU A 18 18.35 19.57 -8.90
N CYS A 19 17.94 18.41 -9.41
CA CYS A 19 17.22 18.27 -10.67
C CYS A 19 15.90 17.53 -10.42
N ASP A 20 14.78 18.23 -10.52
CA ASP A 20 13.45 17.65 -10.45
C ASP A 20 12.93 17.39 -11.87
N GLY A 21 13.10 16.15 -12.35
CA GLY A 21 12.80 15.71 -13.71
C GLY A 21 14.01 15.13 -14.47
N PRO A 22 13.80 14.64 -15.71
CA PRO A 22 14.84 13.99 -16.50
C PRO A 22 15.98 14.96 -16.83
N PRO A 23 17.21 14.69 -16.40
CA PRO A 23 18.34 15.58 -16.68
C PRO A 23 18.70 15.55 -18.16
N THR A 24 18.94 16.72 -18.76
CA THR A 24 19.31 16.86 -20.18
C THR A 24 20.76 16.47 -20.48
N GLY A 25 21.60 16.29 -19.46
CA GLY A 25 23.00 15.87 -19.57
C GLY A 25 23.77 15.99 -18.24
N PRO A 26 25.03 15.54 -18.20
CA PRO A 26 25.89 15.69 -17.03
C PRO A 26 26.23 17.18 -16.78
N ARG A 27 26.34 17.56 -15.51
CA ARG A 27 26.81 18.90 -15.09
C ARG A 27 28.27 18.81 -14.69
N HIS A 28 29.17 19.40 -15.47
CA HIS A 28 30.60 19.42 -15.14
C HIS A 28 30.87 20.24 -13.86
N GLY A 29 31.72 19.72 -12.97
CA GLY A 29 32.19 20.45 -11.78
C GLY A 29 31.32 20.36 -10.52
N GLY A 30 30.33 19.45 -10.46
CA GLY A 30 29.52 19.27 -9.26
C GLY A 30 28.82 17.91 -9.19
N GLN A 31 28.27 17.59 -8.01
CA GLN A 31 27.43 16.41 -7.80
C GLN A 31 25.98 16.74 -8.19
N MET A 32 25.26 15.77 -8.77
CA MET A 32 23.84 15.94 -9.12
C MET A 32 22.97 15.08 -8.21
N VAL A 33 21.87 15.66 -7.74
CA VAL A 33 20.75 14.97 -7.10
C VAL A 33 19.59 14.98 -8.07
N VAL A 34 19.04 13.82 -8.43
CA VAL A 34 17.91 13.70 -9.35
C VAL A 34 16.68 13.13 -8.65
N PHE A 35 15.54 13.77 -8.90
CA PHE A 35 14.20 13.36 -8.44
C PHE A 35 13.31 13.08 -9.66
N PRO A 36 12.23 12.32 -9.50
CA PRO A 36 12.11 10.87 -9.28
C PRO A 36 12.14 10.06 -10.61
N SER A 37 12.56 10.67 -11.73
CA SER A 37 12.66 9.95 -13.01
C SER A 37 13.87 10.40 -13.85
N PRO A 38 15.08 9.88 -13.58
CA PRO A 38 16.21 10.07 -14.46
C PRO A 38 16.01 9.27 -15.76
N ASN A 39 16.35 9.88 -16.90
CA ASN A 39 16.39 9.13 -18.16
C ASN A 39 17.57 8.12 -18.19
N GLU A 40 17.45 7.09 -19.03
CA GLU A 40 18.44 6.02 -19.12
C GLU A 40 19.83 6.53 -19.57
N LYS A 41 19.87 7.58 -20.40
CA LYS A 41 21.13 8.21 -20.81
C LYS A 41 21.89 8.72 -19.60
N TRP A 42 21.23 9.45 -18.71
CA TRP A 42 21.85 9.95 -17.48
C TRP A 42 22.30 8.83 -16.56
N VAL A 43 21.49 7.77 -16.39
CA VAL A 43 21.89 6.61 -15.56
C VAL A 43 23.21 6.02 -16.06
N ARG A 44 23.34 5.79 -17.38
CA ARG A 44 24.59 5.29 -17.99
C ARG A 44 25.77 6.25 -17.81
N PHE A 45 25.52 7.56 -17.69
CA PHE A 45 26.57 8.55 -17.43
C PHE A 45 26.94 8.61 -15.95
N SER A 46 25.96 8.56 -15.05
CA SER A 46 26.19 8.61 -13.60
C SER A 46 27.00 7.40 -13.16
N GLU A 47 26.70 6.20 -13.69
CA GLU A 47 27.46 4.96 -13.48
C GLU A 47 28.94 5.07 -13.84
N LYS A 48 29.28 5.90 -14.83
CA LYS A 48 30.67 6.13 -15.27
C LYS A 48 31.40 7.17 -14.45
N LEU A 49 30.68 8.11 -13.83
CA LEU A 49 31.23 9.29 -13.18
C LEU A 49 31.11 9.26 -11.65
N ASP A 50 30.45 8.25 -11.08
CA ASP A 50 30.19 8.11 -9.64
C ASP A 50 29.49 9.36 -9.04
N CYS A 51 28.65 10.00 -9.87
CA CYS A 51 27.91 11.23 -9.55
C CYS A 51 26.46 10.87 -9.18
N ASP A 52 26.29 10.12 -8.08
CA ASP A 52 25.04 9.41 -7.80
C ASP A 52 24.37 9.91 -6.50
N LEU A 53 23.41 10.82 -6.62
CA LEU A 53 22.38 10.97 -5.59
C LEU A 53 21.01 10.87 -6.27
N TYR A 54 20.42 9.68 -6.21
CA TYR A 54 19.03 9.49 -6.58
C TYR A 54 18.18 9.61 -5.32
N MET A 55 17.24 10.56 -5.31
CA MET A 55 16.33 10.72 -4.17
C MET A 55 15.00 10.02 -4.44
N PRO A 56 14.42 9.38 -3.42
CA PRO A 56 13.06 8.88 -3.51
C PRO A 56 12.07 10.05 -3.71
N LEU A 57 10.84 9.68 -4.05
CA LEU A 57 9.71 10.60 -4.03
C LEU A 57 9.50 11.17 -2.62
N TRP A 58 8.91 12.36 -2.56
CA TRP A 58 8.57 12.98 -1.29
C TRP A 58 7.43 12.20 -0.64
N THR A 59 7.57 11.96 0.66
CA THR A 59 6.49 11.44 1.49
C THR A 59 5.38 12.49 1.62
N ARG A 60 4.19 12.03 2.02
CA ARG A 60 3.06 12.91 2.27
C ARG A 60 3.42 13.95 3.32
N GLU A 61 4.05 13.52 4.40
CA GLU A 61 4.48 14.36 5.52
C GLU A 61 5.49 15.43 5.08
N GLU A 62 6.46 15.07 4.24
CA GLU A 62 7.43 16.04 3.69
C GLU A 62 6.76 17.09 2.80
N LEU A 63 5.73 16.73 2.03
CA LEU A 63 5.00 17.70 1.20
C LEU A 63 4.19 18.69 2.03
N HIS A 64 3.49 18.21 3.07
CA HIS A 64 2.78 19.08 4.01
C HIS A 64 3.74 20.04 4.70
N GLU A 65 4.89 19.54 5.14
CA GLU A 65 5.92 20.35 5.77
C GLU A 65 6.53 21.38 4.79
N ALA A 66 6.80 20.97 3.54
CA ALA A 66 7.30 21.88 2.51
C ALA A 66 6.32 23.01 2.22
N ALA A 67 5.03 22.70 2.04
CA ALA A 67 4.00 23.71 1.81
C ALA A 67 3.93 24.71 2.97
N ARG A 68 4.04 24.23 4.21
CA ARG A 68 4.07 25.06 5.41
C ARG A 68 5.30 25.97 5.48
N VAL A 69 6.50 25.42 5.27
CA VAL A 69 7.77 26.16 5.33
C VAL A 69 7.85 27.22 4.23
N LEU A 70 7.35 26.91 3.04
CA LEU A 70 7.31 27.82 1.90
C LEU A 70 6.12 28.79 1.94
N ALA A 71 5.26 28.72 2.96
CA ALA A 71 4.04 29.51 3.10
C ALA A 71 3.16 29.46 1.83
N LEU A 72 3.01 28.28 1.25
CA LEU A 72 2.15 28.07 0.09
C LEU A 72 0.68 28.14 0.52
N ASP A 73 -0.13 28.84 -0.27
CA ASP A 73 -1.59 28.90 -0.09
C ASP A 73 -2.25 27.63 -0.69
N ILE A 74 -1.93 26.49 -0.09
CA ILE A 74 -2.46 25.18 -0.46
C ILE A 74 -2.86 24.49 0.84
N ASP A 75 -4.13 24.14 0.97
CA ASP A 75 -4.59 23.39 2.14
C ASP A 75 -4.10 21.94 2.11
N GLY A 76 -4.04 21.31 3.28
CA GLY A 76 -3.53 19.95 3.42
C GLY A 76 -4.37 18.88 2.69
N TYR A 77 -5.67 19.13 2.50
CA TYR A 77 -6.54 18.20 1.77
C TYR A 77 -6.20 18.19 0.28
N GLU A 78 -5.92 19.35 -0.29
CA GLU A 78 -5.49 19.47 -1.68
C GLU A 78 -4.09 18.87 -1.89
N ILE A 79 -3.17 18.99 -0.92
CA ILE A 79 -1.88 18.28 -0.94
C ILE A 79 -2.10 16.76 -1.01
N ASP A 80 -2.96 16.22 -0.14
CA ASP A 80 -3.28 14.78 -0.13
C ASP A 80 -3.91 14.34 -1.45
N ARG A 81 -4.86 15.13 -1.98
CA ARG A 81 -5.48 14.85 -3.27
C ARG A 81 -4.45 14.81 -4.39
N ARG A 82 -3.52 15.76 -4.43
CA ARG A 82 -2.44 15.81 -5.43
C ARG A 82 -1.44 14.69 -5.24
N PHE A 83 -1.17 14.27 -4.01
CA PHE A 83 -0.33 13.11 -3.72
C PHE A 83 -0.92 11.83 -4.34
N GLU A 84 -2.23 11.62 -4.27
CA GLU A 84 -2.87 10.48 -4.94
C GLU A 84 -2.71 10.51 -6.47
N ILE A 85 -2.61 11.70 -7.08
CA ILE A 85 -2.45 11.87 -8.53
C ILE A 85 -0.99 11.75 -8.96
N PHE A 86 -0.05 12.35 -8.23
CA PHE A 86 1.35 12.51 -8.65
C PHE A 86 2.36 11.69 -7.84
N GLY A 87 1.90 10.98 -6.79
CA GLY A 87 2.69 9.99 -6.04
C GLY A 87 3.92 10.54 -5.33
N GLY A 88 3.90 11.81 -4.90
CA GLY A 88 5.03 12.42 -4.20
C GLY A 88 6.01 13.19 -5.09
N ALA A 89 5.67 13.40 -6.37
CA ALA A 89 6.43 14.28 -7.23
C ALA A 89 6.19 15.75 -6.83
N ALA A 90 7.15 16.32 -6.09
CA ALA A 90 7.01 17.62 -5.43
C ALA A 90 6.66 18.76 -6.40
N ARG A 91 7.27 18.80 -7.60
CA ARG A 91 6.95 19.83 -8.61
C ARG A 91 5.48 19.86 -9.01
N GLU A 92 4.79 18.72 -9.07
CA GLU A 92 3.36 18.66 -9.38
C GLU A 92 2.49 18.84 -8.13
N CYS A 93 2.86 18.22 -7.01
CA CYS A 93 2.11 18.32 -5.75
C CYS A 93 2.04 19.76 -5.22
N LEU A 94 3.12 20.53 -5.34
CA LEU A 94 3.25 21.88 -4.80
C LEU A 94 2.97 22.99 -5.81
N LEU A 95 2.34 22.68 -6.95
CA LEU A 95 1.98 23.70 -7.94
C LEU A 95 1.09 24.80 -7.35
N PHE A 96 1.48 26.05 -7.60
CA PHE A 96 0.77 27.24 -7.12
C PHE A 96 -0.63 27.41 -7.71
N HIS A 97 -0.86 26.94 -8.94
CA HIS A 97 -2.08 27.22 -9.68
C HIS A 97 -2.80 25.94 -10.07
N GLN A 98 -4.12 25.89 -9.82
CA GLN A 98 -4.97 24.77 -10.21
C GLN A 98 -4.90 24.45 -11.70
N ARG A 99 -4.70 25.47 -12.55
CA ARG A 99 -4.48 25.26 -14.00
C ARG A 99 -3.27 24.37 -14.28
N GLY A 100 -2.17 24.55 -13.55
CA GLY A 100 -0.98 23.71 -13.68
C GLY A 100 -1.27 22.26 -13.28
N VAL A 101 -1.97 22.08 -12.16
CA VAL A 101 -2.41 20.76 -11.67
C VAL A 101 -3.27 20.05 -12.71
N ASN A 102 -4.24 20.75 -13.29
CA ASN A 102 -5.11 20.21 -14.33
C ASN A 102 -4.32 19.83 -15.59
N ASN A 103 -3.37 20.67 -16.01
CA ASN A 103 -2.51 20.37 -17.16
C ASN A 103 -1.65 19.12 -16.92
N ALA A 104 -1.02 19.01 -15.75
CA ALA A 104 -0.22 17.83 -15.39
C ALA A 104 -1.08 16.56 -15.32
N THR A 105 -2.29 16.67 -14.76
CA THR A 105 -3.26 15.56 -14.72
C THR A 105 -3.67 15.12 -16.13
N ASN A 106 -4.01 16.08 -16.99
CA ASN A 106 -4.36 15.80 -18.39
C ASN A 106 -3.19 15.19 -19.17
N TYR A 107 -1.95 15.59 -18.85
CA TYR A 107 -0.75 15.01 -19.45
C TYR A 107 -0.64 13.51 -19.11
N ILE A 108 -0.80 13.14 -17.84
CA ILE A 108 -0.81 11.73 -17.40
C ILE A 108 -1.93 10.96 -18.11
N GLN A 109 -3.14 11.53 -18.17
CA GLN A 109 -4.26 10.89 -18.85
C GLN A 109 -4.02 10.72 -20.35
N GLY A 110 -3.42 11.71 -21.01
CA GLY A 110 -3.02 11.63 -22.41
C GLY A 110 -1.96 10.57 -22.65
N ALA A 111 -0.95 10.49 -21.77
CA ALA A 111 0.08 9.47 -21.81
C ALA A 111 -0.49 8.05 -21.68
N ILE A 112 -1.45 7.83 -20.77
CA ILE A 112 -2.14 6.53 -20.63
C ILE A 112 -3.06 6.26 -21.83
N GLY A 113 -3.77 7.28 -22.32
CA GLY A 113 -4.65 7.16 -23.48
C GLY A 113 -3.91 6.85 -24.78
N ALA A 114 -2.63 7.24 -24.87
CA ALA A 114 -1.76 6.92 -25.99
C ALA A 114 -1.35 5.45 -26.04
N ILE A 115 -1.53 4.68 -24.96
CA ILE A 115 -1.28 3.23 -24.93
C ILE A 115 -2.47 2.55 -25.59
N ILE A 116 -2.44 2.36 -26.91
CA ILE A 116 -3.52 1.79 -27.72
C ILE A 116 -3.44 0.26 -27.86
N ASN A 117 -2.27 -0.36 -27.64
CA ASN A 117 -2.05 -1.80 -27.80
C ASN A 117 -1.06 -2.37 -26.75
N GLN A 118 -0.89 -3.70 -26.77
CA GLN A 118 0.04 -4.42 -25.90
C GLN A 118 1.50 -3.97 -26.08
N ASP A 119 1.95 -3.75 -27.33
CA ASP A 119 3.35 -3.42 -27.64
C ASP A 119 3.77 -2.09 -26.99
N GLU A 120 2.91 -1.07 -27.03
CA GLU A 120 3.17 0.22 -26.41
C GLU A 120 3.24 0.14 -24.90
N LEU A 121 2.36 -0.65 -24.28
CA LEU A 121 2.43 -0.90 -22.84
C LEU A 121 3.72 -1.65 -22.48
N GLN A 122 4.09 -2.65 -23.28
CA GLN A 122 5.34 -3.36 -23.14
C GLN A 122 6.53 -2.41 -23.25
N HIS A 123 6.53 -1.51 -24.23
CA HIS A 123 7.57 -0.50 -24.41
C HIS A 123 7.65 0.45 -23.20
N LEU A 124 6.51 0.87 -22.64
CA LEU A 124 6.46 1.68 -21.44
C LEU A 124 7.11 0.98 -20.25
N LEU A 125 6.66 -0.25 -19.94
CA LEU A 125 7.11 -1.01 -18.77
C LEU A 125 8.61 -1.37 -18.89
N LEU A 126 9.06 -1.75 -20.09
CA LEU A 126 10.47 -2.09 -20.35
C LEU A 126 11.40 -0.90 -20.57
N GLY A 127 10.90 0.34 -20.54
CA GLY A 127 11.74 1.53 -20.70
C GLY A 127 12.21 1.79 -22.12
N LYS A 128 11.47 1.28 -23.10
CA LYS A 128 11.67 1.52 -24.53
C LYS A 128 10.78 2.65 -25.09
N ALA A 129 9.81 3.13 -24.30
CA ALA A 129 8.96 4.26 -24.65
C ALA A 129 9.69 5.61 -24.56
N ASP A 130 9.06 6.66 -25.08
CA ASP A 130 9.52 8.05 -24.92
C ASP A 130 9.71 8.36 -23.42
N ASN A 131 10.86 8.95 -23.08
CA ASN A 131 11.20 9.33 -21.71
C ASN A 131 10.13 10.25 -21.10
N ALA A 132 9.56 11.17 -21.89
CA ALA A 132 8.56 12.11 -21.38
C ALA A 132 7.27 11.41 -20.91
N ILE A 133 6.82 10.39 -21.66
CA ILE A 133 5.66 9.56 -21.30
C ILE A 133 6.01 8.70 -20.08
N ARG A 134 7.20 8.10 -20.08
CA ARG A 134 7.65 7.22 -19.01
C ARG A 134 7.76 7.94 -17.67
N ASP A 135 8.28 9.17 -17.65
CA ASP A 135 8.56 9.91 -16.42
C ASP A 135 7.30 10.29 -15.62
N CYS A 136 6.13 10.33 -16.27
CA CYS A 136 4.87 10.63 -15.59
C CYS A 136 4.10 9.36 -15.14
N LEU A 137 4.50 8.19 -15.63
CA LEU A 137 3.81 6.91 -15.36
C LEU A 137 4.65 5.96 -14.50
N LEU A 138 5.97 6.08 -14.54
CA LEU A 138 6.92 5.22 -13.84
C LEU A 138 7.95 6.07 -13.12
N HIS A 139 8.20 5.72 -11.86
CA HIS A 139 9.25 6.33 -11.05
C HIS A 139 10.28 5.28 -10.67
N TYR A 140 11.51 5.72 -10.42
CA TYR A 140 12.52 4.86 -9.84
C TYR A 140 12.47 4.92 -8.31
N GLU A 141 12.86 3.84 -7.66
CA GLU A 141 13.08 3.82 -6.24
C GLU A 141 14.53 3.39 -5.98
N PRO A 142 15.32 4.16 -5.21
CA PRO A 142 16.70 3.79 -4.92
C PRO A 142 16.71 2.49 -4.08
N ARG A 143 17.55 1.52 -4.46
CA ARG A 143 17.90 0.42 -3.55
C ARG A 143 19.11 0.82 -2.69
N PRO A 144 19.33 0.17 -1.53
CA PRO A 144 20.48 0.47 -0.65
C PRO A 144 21.83 0.44 -1.37
N THR A 145 21.95 -0.36 -2.42
CA THR A 145 23.08 -0.31 -3.35
C THR A 145 22.87 0.78 -4.40
N ARG A 146 23.74 1.80 -4.41
CA ARG A 146 23.68 2.98 -5.30
C ARG A 146 23.39 2.71 -6.80
N LYS A 147 23.71 1.51 -7.29
CA LYS A 147 23.57 1.10 -8.70
C LYS A 147 22.27 0.39 -9.05
N ARG A 148 21.41 0.09 -8.07
CA ARG A 148 20.18 -0.67 -8.32
C ARG A 148 18.97 0.20 -8.06
N LYS A 149 17.99 0.04 -8.94
CA LYS A 149 16.70 0.72 -8.88
C LYS A 149 15.57 -0.28 -9.03
N THR A 150 14.44 0.04 -8.44
CA THR A 150 13.19 -0.63 -8.76
C THR A 150 12.33 0.32 -9.57
N VAL A 151 11.66 -0.18 -10.60
CA VAL A 151 10.66 0.60 -11.34
C VAL A 151 9.30 0.36 -10.71
N LYS A 152 8.60 1.44 -10.37
CA LYS A 152 7.26 1.40 -9.79
C LYS A 152 6.34 2.34 -10.58
N LEU A 153 5.04 2.07 -10.51
CA LEU A 153 4.04 2.99 -11.03
C LEU A 153 4.09 4.31 -10.25
N ALA A 154 3.91 5.42 -10.97
CA ALA A 154 4.18 6.74 -10.45
C ALA A 154 3.27 7.13 -9.28
N SER A 155 2.00 6.72 -9.31
CA SER A 155 1.00 7.09 -8.31
C SER A 155 -0.20 6.12 -8.28
N PRO A 156 -1.02 6.14 -7.20
CA PRO A 156 -2.29 5.42 -7.15
C PRO A 156 -3.23 5.74 -8.33
N PHE A 157 -3.28 6.99 -8.76
CA PHE A 157 -4.06 7.39 -9.94
C PHE A 157 -3.57 6.70 -11.23
N VAL A 158 -2.26 6.62 -11.43
CA VAL A 158 -1.67 5.90 -12.57
C VAL A 158 -1.95 4.41 -12.48
N GLU A 159 -1.82 3.79 -11.30
CA GLU A 159 -2.20 2.38 -11.07
C GLU A 159 -3.65 2.11 -11.49
N GLN A 160 -4.58 2.96 -11.07
CA GLN A 160 -6.00 2.83 -11.41
C GLN A 160 -6.23 2.97 -12.91
N LYS A 161 -5.70 4.02 -13.54
CA LYS A 161 -5.94 4.31 -14.96
C LYS A 161 -5.30 3.29 -15.89
N LEU A 162 -4.13 2.77 -15.54
CA LEU A 162 -3.54 1.65 -16.26
C LEU A 162 -4.33 0.36 -16.04
N ALA A 163 -4.83 0.08 -14.83
CA ALA A 163 -5.69 -1.09 -14.60
C ALA A 163 -6.99 -1.05 -15.43
N GLU A 164 -7.64 0.13 -15.54
CA GLU A 164 -8.76 0.34 -16.45
C GLU A 164 -8.36 0.00 -17.90
N ARG A 165 -7.15 0.40 -18.31
CA ARG A 165 -6.62 0.09 -19.65
C ARG A 165 -6.32 -1.39 -19.85
N MET A 166 -5.80 -2.07 -18.83
CA MET A 166 -5.58 -3.52 -18.84
C MET A 166 -6.87 -4.30 -18.98
N SER A 167 -7.97 -3.80 -18.39
CA SER A 167 -9.24 -4.53 -18.35
C SER A 167 -9.84 -4.84 -19.72
N VAL A 168 -9.47 -4.08 -20.76
CA VAL A 168 -9.92 -4.29 -22.14
C VAL A 168 -8.95 -5.11 -23.00
N MET A 169 -7.78 -5.49 -22.48
CA MET A 169 -6.83 -6.40 -23.15
C MET A 169 -7.29 -7.85 -23.05
N THR A 170 -6.92 -8.69 -24.02
CA THR A 170 -7.21 -10.13 -23.97
C THR A 170 -6.36 -10.83 -22.92
N TYR A 171 -6.74 -12.05 -22.54
CA TYR A 171 -5.96 -12.85 -21.59
C TYR A 171 -4.54 -13.09 -22.11
N GLU A 172 -4.40 -13.41 -23.40
CA GLU A 172 -3.11 -13.71 -24.05
C GLU A 172 -2.17 -12.50 -24.04
N GLU A 173 -2.70 -11.29 -24.24
CA GLU A 173 -1.92 -10.05 -24.19
C GLU A 173 -1.35 -9.82 -22.79
N ARG A 174 -2.17 -9.99 -21.75
CA ARG A 174 -1.73 -9.80 -20.36
C ARG A 174 -0.77 -10.91 -19.91
N GLU A 175 -1.03 -12.15 -20.31
CA GLU A 175 -0.15 -13.30 -20.08
C GLU A 175 1.24 -13.09 -20.69
N SER A 176 1.30 -12.56 -21.91
CA SER A 176 2.55 -12.21 -22.59
C SER A 176 3.34 -11.14 -21.80
N LEU A 177 2.65 -10.11 -21.31
CA LEU A 177 3.24 -9.09 -20.45
C LEU A 177 3.76 -9.68 -19.12
N ARG A 178 2.98 -10.57 -18.49
CA ARG A 178 3.37 -11.21 -17.22
C ARG A 178 4.66 -12.01 -17.39
N LYS A 179 4.73 -12.86 -18.41
CA LYS A 179 5.92 -13.66 -18.74
C LYS A 179 7.15 -12.81 -19.01
N LEU A 180 6.96 -11.66 -19.66
CA LEU A 180 8.05 -10.74 -19.97
C LEU A 180 8.61 -10.01 -18.74
N LEU A 181 7.74 -9.67 -17.78
CA LEU A 181 8.14 -9.01 -16.53
C LEU A 181 8.70 -10.02 -15.53
N SER A 182 8.28 -11.28 -15.60
CA SER A 182 8.77 -12.37 -14.77
C SER A 182 10.29 -12.54 -14.93
N GLY A 183 10.99 -12.67 -13.80
CA GLY A 183 12.44 -12.84 -13.77
C GLY A 183 13.26 -11.56 -14.02
N VAL A 184 12.64 -10.39 -14.23
CA VAL A 184 13.33 -9.10 -14.35
C VAL A 184 13.35 -8.39 -12.98
N PRO A 185 14.49 -8.34 -12.25
CA PRO A 185 14.53 -7.84 -10.87
C PRO A 185 14.09 -6.38 -10.71
N GLU A 186 14.35 -5.54 -11.71
CA GLU A 186 13.97 -4.13 -11.73
C GLU A 186 12.47 -3.92 -11.95
N ALA A 187 11.80 -4.90 -12.57
CA ALA A 187 10.37 -4.88 -12.89
C ALA A 187 9.51 -5.71 -11.92
N ALA A 188 10.10 -6.25 -10.85
CA ALA A 188 9.41 -7.08 -9.86
C ALA A 188 8.13 -6.41 -9.30
N SER A 189 8.17 -5.12 -8.96
CA SER A 189 6.99 -4.38 -8.50
C SER A 189 5.91 -4.22 -9.57
N LEU A 190 6.28 -4.17 -10.85
CA LEU A 190 5.32 -4.10 -11.96
C LEU A 190 4.69 -5.48 -12.21
N HIS A 191 5.47 -6.55 -12.11
CA HIS A 191 4.98 -7.93 -12.19
C HIS A 191 3.97 -8.21 -11.06
N GLU A 192 4.30 -7.84 -9.84
CA GLU A 192 3.40 -7.95 -8.67
C GLU A 192 2.11 -7.15 -8.87
N TRP A 193 2.22 -5.88 -9.32
CA TRP A 193 1.05 -5.07 -9.62
C TRP A 193 0.15 -5.69 -10.69
N LEU A 194 0.73 -6.19 -11.78
CA LEU A 194 -0.02 -6.80 -12.88
C LEU A 194 -0.79 -8.03 -12.39
N PHE A 195 -0.11 -8.94 -11.68
CA PHE A 195 -0.73 -10.12 -11.10
C PHE A 195 -1.89 -9.74 -10.16
N LYS A 196 -1.71 -8.71 -9.34
CA LYS A 196 -2.75 -8.21 -8.43
C LYS A 196 -3.97 -7.69 -9.19
N VAL A 197 -3.77 -6.91 -10.26
CA VAL A 197 -4.87 -6.40 -11.10
C VAL A 197 -5.66 -7.55 -11.71
N GLU A 198 -4.98 -8.56 -12.26
CA GLU A 198 -5.63 -9.74 -12.85
C GLU A 198 -6.37 -10.57 -11.80
N SER A 199 -5.79 -10.73 -10.62
CA SER A 199 -6.41 -11.41 -9.50
C SER A 199 -7.71 -10.72 -9.07
N HIS A 200 -7.72 -9.38 -8.99
CA HIS A 200 -8.94 -8.61 -8.72
C HIS A 200 -10.00 -8.84 -9.80
N ASP A 201 -9.61 -8.79 -11.09
CA ASP A 201 -10.51 -9.03 -12.21
C ASP A 201 -11.11 -10.44 -12.17
N ALA A 202 -10.28 -11.46 -11.94
CA ALA A 202 -10.66 -12.85 -11.89
C ALA A 202 -11.64 -13.13 -10.73
N LEU A 203 -11.38 -12.61 -9.53
CA LEU A 203 -12.27 -12.77 -8.38
C LEU A 203 -13.60 -12.04 -8.59
N ARG A 204 -13.56 -10.82 -9.15
CA ARG A 204 -14.76 -10.02 -9.44
C ARG A 204 -15.69 -10.67 -10.46
N GLN A 205 -15.15 -11.38 -11.45
CA GLN A 205 -15.97 -12.08 -12.46
C GLN A 205 -16.80 -13.23 -11.89
N GLY A 206 -16.51 -13.63 -10.64
CA GLY A 206 -17.18 -14.73 -9.95
C GLY A 206 -16.58 -16.06 -10.38
N ARG A 207 -16.15 -16.85 -9.40
CA ARG A 207 -15.48 -18.12 -9.65
C ARG A 207 -15.47 -19.01 -8.43
N GLN A 208 -15.29 -20.29 -8.68
CA GLN A 208 -14.95 -21.26 -7.66
C GLN A 208 -13.43 -21.28 -7.48
N LEU A 209 -12.96 -21.11 -6.24
CA LEU A 209 -11.56 -21.24 -5.87
C LEU A 209 -11.36 -22.56 -5.14
N ARG A 210 -10.47 -23.40 -5.65
CA ARG A 210 -9.96 -24.56 -4.90
C ARG A 210 -8.73 -24.11 -4.14
N ALA A 211 -8.81 -24.15 -2.81
CA ALA A 211 -7.79 -23.60 -1.95
C ALA A 211 -7.23 -24.67 -1.02
N ARG A 212 -5.91 -24.80 -0.99
CA ARG A 212 -5.18 -25.73 -0.12
C ARG A 212 -5.00 -25.10 1.25
N LEU A 213 -5.41 -25.80 2.31
CA LEU A 213 -5.19 -25.36 3.68
C LEU A 213 -3.69 -25.39 4.01
N LEU A 214 -3.20 -24.31 4.62
CA LEU A 214 -1.82 -24.17 5.09
C LEU A 214 -1.76 -24.56 6.59
N PRO A 215 -1.14 -25.71 6.92
CA PRO A 215 -1.20 -26.28 8.27
C PRO A 215 -0.48 -25.41 9.29
N LEU A 216 -0.95 -25.47 10.54
CA LEU A 216 -0.24 -24.86 11.67
C LEU A 216 1.10 -25.58 11.90
N PRO A 217 2.17 -24.87 12.32
CA PRO A 217 3.49 -25.48 12.53
C PRO A 217 3.45 -26.67 13.51
N GLU A 218 2.63 -26.60 14.55
CA GLU A 218 2.49 -27.64 15.58
C GLU A 218 1.81 -28.93 15.06
N ALA A 219 1.09 -28.86 13.92
CA ALA A 219 0.42 -30.01 13.31
C ALA A 219 1.37 -30.87 12.44
N THR A 220 2.63 -30.44 12.24
CA THR A 220 3.61 -31.15 11.40
C THR A 220 4.24 -32.38 12.07
N ALA A 221 3.88 -32.70 13.31
CA ALA A 221 4.43 -33.83 14.07
C ALA A 221 3.81 -35.21 13.73
N VAL A 222 2.84 -35.29 12.81
CA VAL A 222 2.28 -36.58 12.38
C VAL A 222 2.69 -36.83 10.94
N ASN A 223 3.56 -37.82 10.75
CA ASN A 223 3.76 -38.51 9.48
C ASN A 223 2.38 -38.86 8.91
N ASP A 224 1.96 -38.26 7.80
CA ASP A 224 0.92 -38.90 7.00
C ASP A 224 0.96 -38.48 5.54
N ASN A 225 0.92 -39.50 4.69
CA ASN A 225 0.64 -39.44 3.25
C ASN A 225 -0.81 -39.00 2.94
N THR A 226 -1.45 -38.23 3.83
CA THR A 226 -2.77 -37.66 3.58
C THR A 226 -2.66 -36.57 2.53
N ALA A 227 -3.52 -36.65 1.51
CA ALA A 227 -3.68 -35.61 0.52
C ALA A 227 -3.90 -34.25 1.21
N PRO A 228 -3.38 -33.14 0.65
CA PRO A 228 -3.58 -31.82 1.23
C PRO A 228 -5.07 -31.54 1.44
N GLN A 229 -5.43 -31.01 2.61
CA GLN A 229 -6.81 -30.58 2.84
C GLN A 229 -7.14 -29.44 1.87
N MET A 230 -8.22 -29.61 1.12
CA MET A 230 -8.71 -28.64 0.14
C MET A 230 -10.09 -28.14 0.57
N ASP A 231 -10.27 -26.82 0.53
CA ASP A 231 -11.57 -26.17 0.64
C ASP A 231 -11.95 -25.55 -0.71
N VAL A 232 -13.25 -25.36 -0.90
CA VAL A 232 -13.82 -24.74 -2.09
C VAL A 232 -14.55 -23.47 -1.68
N PHE A 233 -14.15 -22.34 -2.26
CA PHE A 233 -14.80 -21.05 -2.03
C PHE A 233 -15.51 -20.58 -3.29
N ASP A 234 -16.82 -20.41 -3.21
CA ASP A 234 -17.63 -19.88 -4.30
C ASP A 234 -17.75 -18.36 -4.19
N ILE A 235 -17.05 -17.65 -5.07
CA ILE A 235 -17.07 -16.19 -5.14
C ILE A 235 -18.14 -15.76 -6.14
N ALA A 236 -19.14 -15.03 -5.66
CA ALA A 236 -20.20 -14.51 -6.52
C ALA A 236 -19.69 -13.41 -7.47
N ARG A 237 -20.22 -13.41 -8.70
CA ARG A 237 -19.92 -12.35 -9.68
C ARG A 237 -20.38 -10.99 -9.16
N THR A 238 -19.50 -10.02 -9.37
CA THR A 238 -19.65 -8.64 -8.93
C THR A 238 -19.67 -7.72 -10.15
N ASN A 239 -20.83 -7.14 -10.47
CA ASN A 239 -21.00 -6.35 -11.71
C ASN A 239 -20.42 -4.93 -11.61
N LYS A 240 -20.34 -4.35 -10.42
CA LYS A 240 -19.75 -3.02 -10.17
C LYS A 240 -18.52 -3.18 -9.30
N VAL A 241 -17.46 -2.44 -9.59
CA VAL A 241 -16.31 -2.38 -8.69
C VAL A 241 -16.78 -1.78 -7.38
N ASP A 242 -16.79 -2.57 -6.32
CA ASP A 242 -17.11 -2.10 -4.99
C ASP A 242 -15.81 -1.74 -4.28
N GLU A 243 -15.54 -0.44 -4.24
CA GLU A 243 -14.35 0.10 -3.62
C GLU A 243 -14.67 0.82 -2.32
N PHE A 244 -13.94 0.52 -1.26
CA PHE A 244 -14.12 1.14 0.04
C PHE A 244 -12.90 1.97 0.48
N ASN A 245 -13.14 3.01 1.26
CA ASN A 245 -12.12 3.71 2.03
C ASN A 245 -12.39 3.51 3.54
N ASN A 246 -11.53 4.06 4.39
CA ASN A 246 -11.65 3.91 5.84
C ASN A 246 -12.91 4.57 6.44
N GLU A 247 -13.49 5.56 5.75
CA GLU A 247 -14.69 6.27 6.18
C GLU A 247 -15.97 5.55 5.74
N SER A 248 -15.95 4.94 4.55
CA SER A 248 -17.09 4.21 3.99
C SER A 248 -17.22 2.82 4.59
N LEU A 249 -16.12 2.18 5.01
CA LEU A 249 -16.20 0.83 5.60
C LEU A 249 -16.99 0.85 6.91
N SER A 250 -18.13 0.19 6.91
CA SER A 250 -19.03 0.06 8.06
C SER A 250 -19.74 -1.30 8.04
N ARG A 251 -20.24 -1.73 9.20
CA ARG A 251 -21.07 -2.94 9.34
C ARG A 251 -22.29 -2.98 8.41
N SER A 252 -22.79 -1.81 8.00
CA SER A 252 -23.90 -1.67 7.05
C SER A 252 -23.49 -1.69 5.58
N LEU A 253 -22.20 -1.45 5.27
CA LEU A 253 -21.72 -1.42 3.89
C LEU A 253 -21.50 -2.82 3.30
N VAL A 254 -21.26 -3.83 4.14
CA VAL A 254 -21.08 -5.23 3.69
C VAL A 254 -22.39 -5.99 3.59
N ALA A 255 -23.40 -5.30 3.07
CA ALA A 255 -24.67 -5.93 2.76
C ALA A 255 -24.53 -6.69 1.43
N LEU A 256 -24.19 -7.98 1.55
CA LEU A 256 -24.50 -9.05 0.60
C LEU A 256 -23.56 -9.16 -0.60
N GLY A 257 -22.37 -9.72 -0.38
CA GLY A 257 -21.26 -9.42 -1.29
C GLY A 257 -21.23 -7.90 -1.55
N PRO A 258 -20.72 -7.45 -2.68
CA PRO A 258 -19.87 -8.19 -3.60
C PRO A 258 -18.45 -8.47 -3.05
N TYR A 259 -17.53 -8.84 -3.93
CA TYR A 259 -16.11 -8.70 -3.69
C TYR A 259 -15.73 -7.23 -3.45
N HIS A 260 -15.05 -6.93 -2.34
CA HIS A 260 -14.72 -5.56 -1.92
C HIS A 260 -13.22 -5.28 -2.03
N LYS A 261 -12.86 -4.18 -2.70
CA LYS A 261 -11.46 -3.74 -2.89
C LYS A 261 -11.20 -2.42 -2.14
N PRO A 262 -10.10 -2.27 -1.40
CA PRO A 262 -9.75 -0.99 -0.81
C PRO A 262 -9.30 0.01 -1.89
N LYS A 263 -9.69 1.29 -1.75
CA LYS A 263 -9.27 2.37 -2.64
C LYS A 263 -7.80 2.75 -2.50
N SER A 264 -7.21 2.50 -1.33
CA SER A 264 -5.83 2.83 -1.03
C SER A 264 -5.17 1.70 -0.27
N LYS A 265 -3.83 1.65 -0.30
CA LYS A 265 -2.99 0.66 0.41
C LYS A 265 -2.96 0.88 1.93
N THR A 266 -4.04 1.45 2.50
CA THR A 266 -4.15 1.80 3.93
C THR A 266 -4.39 0.58 4.83
N TRP A 267 -4.74 -0.56 4.23
CA TRP A 267 -4.98 -1.83 4.91
C TRP A 267 -3.76 -2.72 4.69
N GLU A 268 -2.83 -2.69 5.64
CA GLU A 268 -1.62 -3.51 5.58
C GLU A 268 -2.00 -4.99 5.43
N SER A 269 -1.35 -5.66 4.48
CA SER A 269 -1.48 -7.11 4.20
C SER A 269 -2.84 -7.59 3.69
N ILE A 270 -3.87 -6.74 3.54
CA ILE A 270 -5.16 -7.12 2.96
C ILE A 270 -5.42 -6.37 1.66
N ASP A 271 -5.51 -7.14 0.57
CA ASP A 271 -5.74 -6.60 -0.76
C ASP A 271 -7.21 -6.52 -1.12
N ALA A 272 -8.04 -7.38 -0.56
CA ALA A 272 -9.49 -7.37 -0.73
C ALA A 272 -10.15 -8.27 0.31
N PHE A 273 -11.49 -8.22 0.38
CA PHE A 273 -12.25 -9.19 1.15
C PHE A 273 -13.57 -9.56 0.46
N TYR A 274 -14.16 -10.67 0.91
CA TYR A 274 -15.46 -11.15 0.45
C TYR A 274 -16.27 -11.67 1.63
N LEU A 275 -17.54 -11.26 1.67
CA LEU A 275 -18.55 -11.82 2.57
C LEU A 275 -19.68 -12.45 1.74
N PRO A 276 -20.08 -13.69 2.04
CA PRO A 276 -21.14 -14.38 1.31
C PRO A 276 -22.45 -13.58 1.26
N ARG A 277 -23.09 -13.62 0.09
CA ARG A 277 -24.39 -12.97 -0.13
C ARG A 277 -25.48 -13.75 0.61
N LYS A 278 -26.27 -13.09 1.46
CA LYS A 278 -27.59 -13.58 1.89
C LYS A 278 -28.52 -13.58 0.69
N ASP A 279 -29.17 -14.70 0.42
CA ASP A 279 -30.22 -14.78 -0.57
C ASP A 279 -31.47 -14.05 -0.03
N VAL A 280 -31.92 -13.05 -0.78
CA VAL A 280 -33.09 -12.24 -0.44
C VAL A 280 -34.13 -12.42 -1.54
N PRO A 281 -35.34 -12.92 -1.24
CA PRO A 281 -36.42 -13.03 -2.19
C PRO A 281 -36.76 -11.67 -2.84
N LEU A 282 -37.16 -11.71 -4.11
CA LEU A 282 -37.50 -10.52 -4.88
C LEU A 282 -38.63 -9.74 -4.19
N GLY A 283 -38.41 -8.45 -3.89
CA GLY A 283 -39.38 -7.57 -3.25
C GLY A 283 -39.28 -7.49 -1.72
N GLN A 284 -38.41 -8.27 -1.09
CA GLN A 284 -38.15 -8.18 0.34
C GLN A 284 -36.96 -7.24 0.61
N THR A 285 -37.12 -6.37 1.61
CA THR A 285 -36.02 -5.53 2.11
C THR A 285 -35.39 -6.22 3.31
N VAL A 286 -34.06 -6.23 3.38
CA VAL A 286 -33.32 -6.75 4.53
C VAL A 286 -32.92 -5.57 5.39
N THR A 287 -33.17 -5.68 6.70
CA THR A 287 -32.73 -4.70 7.67
C THR A 287 -31.22 -4.79 7.90
N VAL A 288 -30.62 -3.71 8.41
CA VAL A 288 -29.19 -3.71 8.75
C VAL A 288 -28.88 -4.79 9.80
N ASP A 289 -29.75 -4.99 10.79
CA ASP A 289 -29.53 -5.97 11.85
C ASP A 289 -29.55 -7.42 11.33
N GLU A 290 -30.43 -7.73 10.38
CA GLU A 290 -30.49 -9.04 9.72
C GLU A 290 -29.28 -9.34 8.83
N VAL A 291 -28.63 -8.30 8.27
CA VAL A 291 -27.37 -8.42 7.54
C VAL A 291 -26.21 -8.63 8.50
N VAL A 292 -26.20 -7.88 9.61
CA VAL A 292 -25.18 -8.03 10.65
C VAL A 292 -25.20 -9.44 11.23
N GLU A 293 -26.38 -9.99 11.51
CA GLU A 293 -26.51 -11.35 12.03
C GLU A 293 -26.06 -12.39 10.99
N TRP A 294 -26.44 -12.23 9.72
CA TRP A 294 -25.95 -13.09 8.64
C TRP A 294 -24.42 -13.07 8.53
N ASN A 295 -23.82 -11.88 8.54
CA ASN A 295 -22.37 -11.73 8.52
C ASN A 295 -21.71 -12.31 9.78
N ARG A 296 -22.46 -12.39 10.90
CA ARG A 296 -21.96 -13.06 12.09
C ARG A 296 -21.97 -14.58 11.97
N GLU A 297 -22.79 -15.16 11.12
CA GLU A 297 -22.87 -16.62 10.95
C GLU A 297 -22.05 -17.13 9.76
N ASN A 298 -21.60 -16.21 8.90
CA ASN A 298 -20.87 -16.54 7.68
C ASN A 298 -19.38 -16.20 7.78
N ARG A 299 -18.58 -16.94 7.01
CA ARG A 299 -17.13 -16.81 6.99
C ARG A 299 -16.68 -15.62 6.14
N LEU A 300 -15.88 -14.73 6.70
CA LEU A 300 -15.20 -13.64 5.99
C LEU A 300 -13.95 -14.19 5.29
N LEU A 301 -13.83 -13.96 3.99
CA LEU A 301 -12.60 -14.27 3.24
C LEU A 301 -11.78 -13.00 3.09
N LEU A 302 -10.55 -13.01 3.59
CA LEU A 302 -9.55 -11.96 3.39
C LEU A 302 -8.58 -12.42 2.31
N PHE A 303 -8.39 -11.63 1.27
CA PHE A 303 -7.48 -11.95 0.17
C PHE A 303 -6.19 -11.17 0.29
N GLN A 304 -5.09 -11.89 0.10
CA GLN A 304 -3.77 -11.33 -0.14
C GLN A 304 -3.24 -11.89 -1.46
N MET A 305 -2.92 -11.01 -2.39
CA MET A 305 -2.50 -11.33 -3.75
C MET A 305 -1.01 -11.09 -3.85
N THR A 306 -0.24 -12.15 -4.14
CA THR A 306 1.21 -12.04 -4.14
C THR A 306 1.88 -12.97 -5.15
N VAL A 307 3.04 -12.52 -5.63
CA VAL A 307 3.97 -13.30 -6.45
C VAL A 307 5.22 -13.75 -5.66
N SER A 308 5.27 -13.50 -4.34
CA SER A 308 6.38 -13.89 -3.47
C SER A 308 6.01 -15.08 -2.59
N GLU A 309 6.96 -15.98 -2.36
CA GLU A 309 6.80 -17.17 -1.52
C GLU A 309 6.58 -16.85 -0.03
N THR A 310 7.09 -15.71 0.42
CA THR A 310 7.01 -15.28 1.82
C THR A 310 6.51 -13.85 1.92
N HIS A 311 5.59 -13.62 2.86
CA HIS A 311 5.00 -12.34 3.18
C HIS A 311 4.60 -12.29 4.63
N ASP A 312 5.16 -11.33 5.37
CA ASP A 312 4.67 -11.02 6.71
C ASP A 312 3.27 -10.41 6.62
N VAL A 313 2.35 -10.99 7.40
CA VAL A 313 0.97 -10.51 7.48
C VAL A 313 0.83 -9.65 8.73
N ASN A 314 0.55 -8.37 8.57
CA ASN A 314 0.42 -7.46 9.70
C ASN A 314 -0.97 -7.62 10.33
N ALA A 315 -1.00 -8.11 11.58
CA ALA A 315 -2.22 -8.37 12.32
C ALA A 315 -3.05 -7.09 12.54
N SER A 316 -2.42 -5.92 12.61
CA SER A 316 -3.11 -4.64 12.81
C SER A 316 -4.04 -4.27 11.65
N GLY A 317 -3.66 -4.61 10.42
CA GLY A 317 -4.49 -4.42 9.22
C GLY A 317 -5.76 -5.27 9.29
N ILE A 318 -5.61 -6.55 9.66
CA ILE A 318 -6.72 -7.49 9.85
C ILE A 318 -7.66 -6.99 10.95
N MET A 319 -7.12 -6.72 12.14
CA MET A 319 -7.93 -6.32 13.30
C MET A 319 -8.64 -4.98 13.08
N HIS A 320 -8.00 -4.02 12.39
CA HIS A 320 -8.64 -2.76 12.03
C HIS A 320 -9.85 -2.99 11.11
N MET A 321 -9.75 -3.92 10.15
CA MET A 321 -10.86 -4.29 9.27
C MET A 321 -11.98 -4.97 10.05
N LEU A 322 -11.65 -5.98 10.86
CA LEU A 322 -12.62 -6.71 11.68
C LEU A 322 -13.37 -5.78 12.64
N ARG A 323 -12.70 -4.77 13.21
CA ARG A 323 -13.34 -3.77 14.07
C ARG A 323 -14.36 -2.94 13.30
N LYS A 324 -14.02 -2.48 12.09
CA LYS A 324 -14.93 -1.68 11.25
C LYS A 324 -16.15 -2.48 10.78
N LEU A 325 -15.98 -3.79 10.63
CA LEU A 325 -17.04 -4.73 10.28
C LEU A 325 -17.84 -5.27 11.48
N ASP A 326 -17.49 -4.89 12.72
CA ASP A 326 -18.10 -5.40 13.95
C ASP A 326 -17.95 -6.93 14.13
N LEU A 327 -16.83 -7.48 13.67
CA LEU A 327 -16.49 -8.92 13.72
C LEU A 327 -15.34 -9.23 14.69
N LEU A 328 -14.66 -8.22 15.24
CA LEU A 328 -13.43 -8.44 16.03
C LEU A 328 -13.64 -9.35 17.25
N GLN A 329 -14.73 -9.16 18.01
CA GLN A 329 -15.04 -9.98 19.19
C GLN A 329 -15.36 -11.43 18.84
N SER A 330 -16.11 -11.61 17.75
CA SER A 330 -16.54 -12.93 17.35
C SER A 330 -15.39 -13.76 16.78
N VAL A 331 -14.47 -13.12 16.05
CA VAL A 331 -13.23 -13.73 15.57
C VAL A 331 -12.25 -14.03 16.71
N LYS A 332 -12.19 -13.18 17.75
CA LYS A 332 -11.43 -13.51 18.98
C LYS A 332 -11.91 -14.81 19.61
N SER A 333 -13.23 -15.03 19.63
CA SER A 333 -13.84 -16.24 20.21
C SER A 333 -13.70 -17.45 19.30
N ASP A 334 -13.81 -17.25 17.98
CA ASP A 334 -13.70 -18.29 16.96
C ASP A 334 -12.95 -17.76 15.71
N PRO A 335 -11.62 -18.01 15.62
CA PRO A 335 -10.81 -17.58 14.48
C PRO A 335 -11.22 -18.20 13.14
N SER A 336 -11.95 -19.32 13.13
CA SER A 336 -12.35 -20.02 11.91
C SER A 336 -13.35 -19.24 11.06
N ARG A 337 -14.02 -18.26 11.68
CA ARG A 337 -14.92 -17.29 11.04
C ARG A 337 -14.25 -16.40 10.02
N VAL A 338 -12.92 -16.36 10.01
CA VAL A 338 -12.12 -15.70 8.97
C VAL A 338 -11.29 -16.75 8.26
N ALA A 339 -11.12 -16.60 6.95
CA ALA A 339 -10.08 -17.28 6.20
C ALA A 339 -9.15 -16.23 5.60
N LEU A 340 -7.85 -16.40 5.79
CA LEU A 340 -6.85 -15.65 5.04
C LEU A 340 -6.47 -16.47 3.80
N VAL A 341 -6.80 -15.97 2.62
CA VAL A 341 -6.62 -16.67 1.34
C VAL A 341 -5.53 -15.97 0.55
N PHE A 342 -4.39 -16.64 0.40
CA PHE A 342 -3.29 -16.25 -0.45
C PHE A 342 -3.59 -16.65 -1.89
N VAL A 343 -3.69 -15.66 -2.75
CA VAL A 343 -3.86 -15.83 -4.19
C VAL A 343 -2.49 -15.64 -4.82
N VAL A 344 -1.96 -16.70 -5.42
CA VAL A 344 -0.58 -16.75 -5.94
C VAL A 344 -0.55 -17.31 -7.37
N PRO A 345 0.51 -17.04 -8.15
CA PRO A 345 0.80 -17.74 -9.39
C PRO A 345 0.72 -19.25 -9.25
N LYS A 346 0.26 -19.95 -10.29
CA LYS A 346 0.01 -21.40 -10.26
C LYS A 346 1.24 -22.21 -9.85
N ASP A 347 2.43 -21.80 -10.29
CA ASP A 347 3.70 -22.43 -9.98
C ASP A 347 4.11 -22.33 -8.50
N LEU A 348 3.54 -21.38 -7.75
CA LEU A 348 3.79 -21.22 -6.31
C LEU A 348 2.81 -21.99 -5.43
N VAL A 349 1.66 -22.44 -5.95
CA VAL A 349 0.59 -23.03 -5.12
C VAL A 349 1.08 -24.23 -4.31
N ASP A 350 1.91 -25.09 -4.90
CA ASP A 350 2.38 -26.32 -4.24
C ASP A 350 3.49 -26.07 -3.21
N SER A 351 4.36 -25.10 -3.48
CA SER A 351 5.48 -24.74 -2.59
C SER A 351 5.09 -23.74 -1.50
N TYR A 352 3.95 -23.06 -1.62
CA TYR A 352 3.54 -22.02 -0.68
C TYR A 352 3.33 -22.57 0.74
N VAL A 353 3.86 -21.84 1.72
CA VAL A 353 3.79 -22.22 3.14
C VAL A 353 2.93 -21.25 3.94
N ARG A 354 2.57 -21.67 5.16
CA ARG A 354 1.88 -20.81 6.11
C ARG A 354 2.73 -19.57 6.41
N GLN A 355 2.10 -18.40 6.35
CA GLN A 355 2.74 -17.12 6.60
C GLN A 355 2.62 -16.73 8.07
N THR A 356 3.63 -16.03 8.59
CA THR A 356 3.60 -15.51 9.96
C THR A 356 2.69 -14.29 10.02
N ILE A 357 1.74 -14.30 10.95
CA ILE A 357 0.93 -13.13 11.27
C ILE A 357 1.66 -12.38 12.39
N VAL A 358 2.26 -11.25 12.02
CA VAL A 358 3.06 -10.41 12.92
C VAL A 358 2.13 -9.46 13.67
N THR A 359 2.15 -9.55 14.99
CA THR A 359 1.51 -8.58 15.89
C THR A 359 2.49 -7.46 16.18
N VAL A 360 2.10 -6.21 15.92
CA VAL A 360 2.83 -5.05 16.44
C VAL A 360 2.60 -5.03 17.95
N ALA A 361 3.67 -4.94 18.73
CA ALA A 361 3.55 -4.69 20.17
C ALA A 361 2.80 -3.37 20.35
N THR A 362 1.62 -3.43 20.95
CA THR A 362 0.74 -2.26 21.19
C THR A 362 0.42 -2.12 22.67
N ALA A 363 1.15 -2.84 23.51
CA ALA A 363 1.24 -2.74 24.96
C ALA A 363 2.61 -3.27 25.38
N GLY A 364 3.02 -2.96 26.61
CA GLY A 364 4.24 -3.45 27.22
C GLY A 364 5.38 -2.42 27.29
N THR A 365 6.57 -2.93 27.57
CA THR A 365 7.81 -2.16 27.75
C THR A 365 8.50 -1.76 26.45
N GLU A 366 7.93 -2.17 25.32
CA GLU A 366 8.38 -1.80 23.98
C GLU A 366 8.32 -0.29 23.76
N SER A 367 9.16 0.20 22.84
CA SER A 367 9.27 1.62 22.54
C SER A 367 8.01 2.15 21.87
N ILE A 368 7.59 3.37 22.21
CA ILE A 368 6.48 4.07 21.51
C ILE A 368 6.75 4.30 20.02
N ARG A 369 8.01 4.18 19.57
CA ARG A 369 8.43 4.29 18.16
C ARG A 369 7.94 3.11 17.31
N GLU A 370 7.62 1.99 17.95
CA GLU A 370 7.03 0.82 17.29
C GLU A 370 5.56 1.07 16.90
N ILE A 371 4.91 2.10 17.46
CA ILE A 371 3.53 2.44 17.12
C ILE A 371 3.51 3.19 15.79
N LYS A 372 2.97 2.54 14.76
CA LYS A 372 2.76 3.16 13.45
C LYS A 372 1.93 4.44 13.57
N GLY A 373 2.45 5.54 13.02
CA GLY A 373 1.85 6.88 13.12
C GLY A 373 2.42 7.73 14.27
N ILE A 374 3.35 7.18 15.06
CA ILE A 374 4.22 7.95 15.96
C ILE A 374 5.63 7.94 15.34
N GLY A 375 5.96 8.99 14.59
CA GLY A 375 7.31 9.15 14.04
C GLY A 375 8.34 9.56 15.10
N ASP A 376 9.63 9.47 14.75
CA ASP A 376 10.75 9.77 15.65
C ASP A 376 10.63 11.15 16.32
N THR A 377 10.13 12.16 15.61
CA THR A 377 9.92 13.50 16.17
C THR A 377 8.84 13.48 17.26
N THR A 378 7.70 12.84 17.00
CA THR A 378 6.60 12.73 17.97
C THR A 378 7.05 11.93 19.19
N ALA A 379 7.71 10.78 18.96
CA ALA A 379 8.27 9.96 20.03
C ALA A 379 9.30 10.74 20.85
N GLY A 380 10.24 11.44 20.20
CA GLY A 380 11.24 12.25 20.87
C GLY A 380 10.64 13.35 21.76
N ILE A 381 9.55 13.99 21.32
CA ILE A 381 8.85 15.01 22.13
C ILE A 381 8.16 14.36 23.34
N LEU A 382 7.48 13.22 23.15
CA LEU A 382 6.84 12.47 24.24
C LEU A 382 7.88 11.99 25.28
N GLU A 383 9.01 11.47 24.81
CA GLU A 383 10.12 11.02 25.65
C GLU A 383 10.75 12.18 26.43
N GLN A 384 11.03 13.31 25.77
CA GLN A 384 11.78 14.43 26.37
C GLN A 384 10.92 15.32 27.26
N LYS A 385 9.68 15.64 26.85
CA LYS A 385 8.82 16.57 27.60
C LYS A 385 7.94 15.87 28.63
N TYR A 386 7.49 14.65 28.33
CA TYR A 386 6.51 13.94 29.15
C TYR A 386 7.08 12.68 29.82
N GLY A 387 8.33 12.30 29.50
CA GLY A 387 9.00 11.14 30.09
C GLY A 387 8.46 9.80 29.60
N ILE A 388 7.70 9.79 28.50
CA ILE A 388 7.00 8.61 27.97
C ILE A 388 7.89 7.93 26.94
N ARG A 389 8.35 6.73 27.25
CA ARG A 389 9.24 5.91 26.41
C ARG A 389 8.57 4.62 25.98
N THR A 390 7.69 4.08 26.81
CA THR A 390 7.03 2.80 26.55
C THR A 390 5.57 2.96 26.17
N ILE A 391 5.02 1.92 25.55
CA ILE A 391 3.62 1.90 25.12
C ILE A 391 2.68 1.95 26.34
N ASP A 392 3.02 1.26 27.43
CA ASP A 392 2.24 1.32 28.69
C ASP A 392 2.19 2.72 29.28
N GLU A 393 3.34 3.42 29.31
CA GLU A 393 3.43 4.80 29.77
C GLU A 393 2.56 5.73 28.90
N LEU A 394 2.55 5.50 27.58
CA LEU A 394 1.72 6.25 26.65
C LEU A 394 0.24 5.99 26.86
N GLN A 395 -0.16 4.74 27.14
CA GLN A 395 -1.54 4.38 27.39
C GLN A 395 -2.12 5.10 28.61
N VAL A 396 -1.41 5.04 29.74
CA VAL A 396 -1.80 5.76 30.96
C VAL A 396 -1.88 7.27 30.71
N ALA A 397 -0.93 7.82 29.95
CA ALA A 397 -0.91 9.25 29.68
C ALA A 397 -2.04 9.69 28.71
N VAL A 398 -2.40 8.86 27.73
CA VAL A 398 -3.53 9.10 26.82
C VAL A 398 -4.86 9.07 27.57
N GLU A 399 -5.05 8.14 28.51
CA GLU A 399 -6.26 8.10 29.34
C GLU A 399 -6.43 9.40 30.14
N ARG A 400 -5.35 9.89 30.75
CA ARG A 400 -5.34 11.18 31.46
C ARG A 400 -5.59 12.35 30.52
N TYR A 401 -5.03 12.31 29.30
CA TYR A 401 -5.28 13.33 28.28
C TYR A 401 -6.75 13.40 27.88
N ASP A 402 -7.36 12.24 27.59
CA ASP A 402 -8.77 12.16 27.19
C ASP A 402 -9.73 12.57 28.32
N GLY A 403 -9.36 12.26 29.57
CA GLY A 403 -10.08 12.70 30.77
C GLY A 403 -9.91 14.20 31.09
N GLY A 404 -9.05 14.91 30.36
CA GLY A 404 -8.74 16.32 30.62
C GLY A 404 -7.86 16.55 31.85
N GLU A 405 -7.23 15.50 32.38
CA GLU A 405 -6.41 15.50 33.59
C GLU A 405 -4.92 15.68 33.30
N LEU A 406 -4.53 15.71 32.03
CA LEU A 406 -3.15 15.91 31.61
C LEU A 406 -2.87 17.39 31.32
N THR A 407 -1.90 17.96 32.03
CA THR A 407 -1.39 19.31 31.76
C THR A 407 -0.53 19.29 30.50
N LEU A 408 -0.97 20.02 29.47
CA LEU A 408 -0.28 20.12 28.19
C LEU A 408 0.64 21.34 28.17
N HIS A 409 1.79 21.22 27.51
CA HIS A 409 2.56 22.40 27.12
C HIS A 409 1.90 23.13 25.93
N ASP A 410 2.12 24.44 25.83
CA ASP A 410 1.57 25.27 24.75
C ASP A 410 1.94 24.72 23.37
N GLY A 411 0.93 24.52 22.52
CA GLY A 411 1.08 24.00 21.16
C GLY A 411 1.07 22.47 21.02
N ASP A 412 1.17 21.71 22.12
CA ASP A 412 1.27 20.24 22.07
C ASP A 412 -0.08 19.53 21.89
N ARG A 413 -1.20 20.25 21.81
CA ARG A 413 -2.54 19.64 21.64
C ARG A 413 -2.64 18.75 20.39
N ARG A 414 -2.01 19.15 19.28
CA ARG A 414 -2.01 18.35 18.05
C ARG A 414 -1.17 17.07 18.20
N LEU A 415 -0.05 17.15 18.91
CA LEU A 415 0.81 16.00 19.24
C LEU A 415 0.00 14.96 20.01
N TRP A 416 -0.72 15.39 21.06
CA TRP A 416 -1.53 14.50 21.89
C TRP A 416 -2.75 13.94 21.18
N THR A 417 -3.41 14.73 20.33
CA THR A 417 -4.45 14.20 19.45
C THR A 417 -3.90 13.15 18.49
N LEU A 418 -2.72 13.35 17.90
CA LEU A 418 -2.06 12.37 17.03
C LEU A 418 -1.69 11.10 17.81
N ALA A 419 -1.02 11.23 18.96
CA ALA A 419 -0.60 10.10 19.78
C ALA A 419 -1.79 9.28 20.30
N SER A 420 -2.84 9.96 20.79
CA SER A 420 -4.10 9.33 21.21
C SER A 420 -4.79 8.62 20.05
N THR A 421 -4.84 9.26 18.86
CA THR A 421 -5.46 8.65 17.68
C THR A 421 -4.66 7.45 17.18
N SER A 422 -3.33 7.54 17.11
CA SER A 422 -2.45 6.44 16.74
C SER A 422 -2.57 5.29 17.74
N LEU A 423 -2.47 5.56 19.04
CA LEU A 423 -2.63 4.54 20.07
C LEU A 423 -4.02 3.90 20.01
N LYS A 424 -5.12 4.65 19.96
CA LYS A 424 -6.50 4.11 19.89
C LYS A 424 -6.83 3.40 18.59
N LYS A 425 -6.26 3.85 17.47
CA LYS A 425 -6.31 3.11 16.20
C LYS A 425 -5.77 1.69 16.42
N HIS A 426 -4.77 1.56 17.27
CA HIS A 426 -4.14 0.32 17.68
C HIS A 426 -4.59 -0.21 19.08
N GLY A 427 -5.54 0.44 19.75
CA GLY A 427 -5.84 0.23 21.18
C GLY A 427 -6.53 -1.10 21.51
N PRO A 428 -7.52 -1.57 20.74
CA PRO A 428 -8.05 -2.93 20.87
C PRO A 428 -7.03 -4.03 20.52
N LEU A 429 -5.89 -3.67 19.91
CA LEU A 429 -4.82 -4.61 19.51
C LEU A 429 -3.86 -4.93 20.66
N SER A 430 -3.98 -4.21 21.78
CA SER A 430 -3.11 -4.33 22.96
C SER A 430 -3.40 -5.55 23.83
N ASP A 431 -4.61 -6.11 23.76
CA ASP A 431 -4.95 -7.35 24.44
C ASP A 431 -4.32 -8.53 23.68
N PRO A 432 -3.36 -9.26 24.28
CA PRO A 432 -2.65 -10.35 23.63
C PRO A 432 -3.59 -11.43 23.07
N ALA A 433 -4.78 -11.59 23.67
CA ALA A 433 -5.76 -12.56 23.21
C ALA A 433 -6.26 -12.30 21.77
N TYR A 434 -6.28 -11.05 21.30
CA TYR A 434 -6.58 -10.79 19.88
C TYR A 434 -5.42 -11.19 18.99
N GLY A 435 -4.18 -10.90 19.39
CA GLY A 435 -2.98 -11.33 18.68
C GLY A 435 -2.93 -12.85 18.50
N ASP A 436 -3.16 -13.58 19.59
CA ASP A 436 -3.24 -15.04 19.59
C ASP A 436 -4.36 -15.57 18.69
N ALA A 437 -5.53 -14.91 18.71
CA ALA A 437 -6.65 -15.27 17.84
C ALA A 437 -6.31 -15.02 16.36
N MET A 438 -5.66 -13.89 16.03
CA MET A 438 -5.23 -13.59 14.66
C MET A 438 -4.23 -14.63 14.15
N ALA A 439 -3.24 -15.03 14.97
CA ALA A 439 -2.26 -16.06 14.61
C ALA A 439 -2.90 -17.42 14.28
N LYS A 440 -4.07 -17.71 14.88
CA LYS A 440 -4.86 -18.93 14.68
C LYS A 440 -5.83 -18.86 13.51
N ILE A 441 -5.95 -17.74 12.80
CA ILE A 441 -6.78 -17.64 11.60
C ILE A 441 -6.33 -18.73 10.60
N PRO A 442 -7.26 -19.54 10.06
CA PRO A 442 -6.97 -20.48 8.99
C PRO A 442 -6.42 -19.76 7.75
N GLN A 443 -5.33 -20.30 7.21
CA GLN A 443 -4.69 -19.75 6.02
C GLN A 443 -4.82 -20.74 4.87
N TYR A 444 -5.10 -20.25 3.68
CA TYR A 444 -5.25 -21.05 2.47
C TYR A 444 -4.41 -20.47 1.36
N VAL A 445 -3.99 -21.30 0.43
CA VAL A 445 -3.38 -20.87 -0.83
C VAL A 445 -4.20 -21.36 -2.01
N CYS A 446 -4.39 -20.52 -3.02
CA CYS A 446 -4.98 -20.89 -4.29
C CYS A 446 -4.35 -20.10 -5.44
N SER A 447 -4.63 -20.56 -6.67
CA SER A 447 -4.43 -19.77 -7.88
C SER A 447 -5.75 -19.59 -8.60
N TRP A 448 -5.86 -18.45 -9.28
CA TRP A 448 -6.95 -18.15 -10.19
C TRP A 448 -6.61 -18.61 -11.63
N GLU A 449 -5.37 -18.98 -11.89
CA GLU A 449 -4.91 -19.52 -13.17
C GLU A 449 -5.29 -21.01 -13.25
N GLU A 450 -5.88 -21.45 -14.36
CA GLU A 450 -6.35 -22.82 -14.55
C GLU A 450 -5.24 -23.82 -14.90
#